data_AF-A0A4R7GM36-F1
#
_entry.id   AF-A0A4R7GM36-F1
#
_cell.length_a   1.000
_cell.length_b   1.000
_cell.length_c   1.000
_cell.angle_alpha   90.00
_cell.angle_beta   90.00
_cell.angle_gamma   90.00
#
_symmetry.space_group_name_H-M   'P 1'
#
loop_
_entity.id
_entity.type
_entity.pdbx_description
1 polymer ?
#
loop_
_entity_poly.entity_id
_entity_poly.type
_entity_poly.pdbx_seq_one_letter_code
_entity_poly.pdbx_strand_id
1 'polypeptide(L)' 'MDTLRIYLNALSIGEQRDFAAKCSTSVEYLRKAISKKQKLGPALSVLIETNSDGAVSRKDLHPDDWQGIWPELNSMIPAA' A
#
# COMPACT_ATOMS: atom_id res chain seq x y z
N MET A 1 8.02 -2.74 1.00
CA MET A 1 7.50 -3.53 -0.16
C MET A 1 7.27 -5.00 0.15
N ASP A 2 8.06 -5.61 1.05
CA ASP A 2 7.89 -7.02 1.43
C ASP A 2 6.53 -7.31 2.09
N THR A 3 5.99 -6.36 2.86
CA THR A 3 4.66 -6.46 3.50
C THR A 3 3.54 -6.65 2.48
N LEU A 4 3.51 -5.85 1.41
CA LEU A 4 2.55 -5.99 0.32
C LEU A 4 2.69 -7.34 -0.41
N ARG A 5 3.94 -7.80 -0.61
CA ARG A 5 4.21 -9.11 -1.19
C ARG A 5 3.67 -10.23 -0.31
N ILE A 6 3.94 -10.20 0.98
CA ILE A 6 3.47 -11.22 1.94
C ILE A 6 1.93 -11.24 1.94
N TYR A 7 1.30 -10.08 2.04
CA TYR A 7 -0.15 -9.93 1.99
C TYR A 7 -0.76 -10.54 0.72
N LEU A 8 -0.23 -10.18 -0.47
CA LEU A 8 -0.71 -10.74 -1.73
C LEU A 8 -0.49 -12.26 -1.83
N ASN A 9 0.58 -12.81 -1.25
CA ASN A 9 0.81 -14.27 -1.27
C ASN A 9 -0.08 -15.02 -0.27
N ALA A 10 -0.60 -14.35 0.76
CA ALA A 10 -1.58 -14.92 1.67
C ALA A 10 -2.98 -15.03 1.03
N LEU A 11 -3.28 -14.16 0.06
CA LEU A 11 -4.55 -14.15 -0.67
C LEU A 11 -4.60 -15.17 -1.81
N SER A 12 -5.77 -15.74 -2.06
CA SER A 12 -6.04 -16.56 -3.24
C SER A 12 -5.97 -15.74 -4.53
N ILE A 13 -5.77 -16.39 -5.69
CA ILE A 13 -5.69 -15.67 -6.98
C ILE A 13 -6.93 -14.81 -7.25
N GLY A 14 -8.13 -15.29 -6.90
CA GLY A 14 -9.36 -14.53 -7.01
C GLY A 14 -9.37 -13.28 -6.12
N GLU A 15 -8.96 -13.44 -4.86
CA GLU A 15 -8.88 -12.35 -3.88
C GLU A 15 -7.82 -11.32 -4.25
N GLN A 16 -6.67 -11.74 -4.79
CA GLN A 16 -5.66 -10.81 -5.29
C GLN A 16 -6.24 -9.92 -6.39
N ARG A 17 -7.05 -10.48 -7.30
CA ARG A 17 -7.68 -9.72 -8.39
C ARG A 17 -8.72 -8.74 -7.86
N ASP A 18 -9.57 -9.19 -6.93
CA ASP A 18 -10.56 -8.34 -6.28
C ASP A 18 -9.89 -7.19 -5.51
N PHE A 19 -8.86 -7.50 -4.72
CA PHE A 19 -8.07 -6.52 -3.98
C PHE A 19 -7.42 -5.48 -4.92
N ALA A 20 -6.80 -5.94 -6.01
CA ALA A 20 -6.20 -5.05 -6.99
C ALA A 20 -7.26 -4.15 -7.66
N ALA A 21 -8.43 -4.70 -8.00
CA ALA A 21 -9.53 -3.93 -8.57
C ALA A 21 -10.05 -2.87 -7.59
N LYS A 22 -10.21 -3.22 -6.30
CA LYS A 22 -10.57 -2.26 -5.23
C LYS A 22 -9.54 -1.15 -5.07
N CYS A 23 -8.26 -1.47 -5.24
CA CYS A 23 -7.18 -0.50 -5.26
C CYS A 23 -7.05 0.26 -6.58
N SER A 24 -8.01 0.13 -7.50
CA SER A 24 -7.99 0.75 -8.84
C SER A 24 -6.70 0.44 -9.63
N THR A 25 -6.23 -0.80 -9.51
CA THR A 25 -5.00 -1.29 -10.16
C THR A 25 -5.16 -2.74 -10.61
N SER A 26 -4.06 -3.41 -10.93
CA SER A 26 -4.04 -4.81 -11.35
C SER A 26 -2.95 -5.59 -10.62
N VAL A 27 -3.18 -6.89 -10.39
CA VAL A 27 -2.23 -7.78 -9.70
C VAL A 27 -0.86 -7.76 -10.37
N GLU A 28 -0.84 -7.74 -11.71
CA GLU A 28 0.40 -7.65 -12.49
C GLU A 28 1.15 -6.36 -12.22
N TYR A 29 0.45 -5.22 -12.13
CA TYR A 29 1.05 -3.94 -11.78
C TYR A 29 1.63 -3.97 -10.38
N LEU A 30 0.87 -4.48 -9.39
CA LEU A 30 1.35 -4.63 -8.01
C LEU A 30 2.59 -5.53 -7.93
N ARG A 31 2.58 -6.70 -8.59
CA ARG A 31 3.73 -7.61 -8.63
C ARG A 31 4.94 -6.99 -9.33
N LYS A 32 4.72 -6.27 -10.43
CA LYS A 32 5.78 -5.53 -11.13
C LYS A 32 6.37 -4.44 -10.25
N ALA A 33 5.52 -3.70 -9.53
CA ALA A 33 5.95 -2.66 -8.60
C ALA A 33 6.76 -3.25 -7.44
N ILE A 34 6.34 -4.38 -6.87
CA ILE A 34 7.08 -5.12 -5.84
C ILE A 34 8.47 -5.52 -6.36
N SER A 35 8.53 -6.21 -7.51
CA SER A 35 9.81 -6.67 -8.08
C SER A 35 10.76 -5.52 -8.39
N LYS A 36 10.23 -4.40 -8.88
CA LYS A 36 11.05 -3.22 -9.21
C LYS A 36 11.29 -2.29 -8.02
N LYS A 37 10.72 -2.58 -6.84
CA LYS A 37 10.63 -1.64 -5.71
C LYS A 37 10.17 -0.24 -6.18
N GLN A 38 9.21 -0.23 -7.10
CA GLN A 38 8.73 0.99 -7.73
C GLN A 38 7.94 1.81 -6.70
N LYS A 39 8.17 3.13 -6.67
CA LYS A 39 7.36 4.03 -5.85
C LYS A 39 5.90 3.99 -6.33
N LEU A 40 4.99 3.59 -5.45
CA LEU A 40 3.56 3.63 -5.73
C LEU A 40 3.04 5.06 -5.61
N GLY A 41 1.95 5.39 -6.29
CA GLY A 41 1.34 6.72 -6.13
C GLY A 41 0.73 6.87 -4.73
N PRO A 42 0.69 8.08 -4.15
CA PRO A 42 0.07 8.32 -2.84
C PRO A 42 -1.38 7.84 -2.77
N ALA A 43 -2.20 8.12 -3.78
CA ALA A 43 -3.59 7.66 -3.83
C ALA A 43 -3.69 6.12 -3.79
N LEU A 44 -2.81 5.42 -4.52
CA LEU A 44 -2.77 3.96 -4.54
C LEU A 44 -2.33 3.41 -3.18
N SER A 45 -1.33 4.01 -2.54
CA SER A 45 -0.85 3.59 -1.23
C SER A 45 -1.91 3.75 -0.13
N VAL A 46 -2.73 4.80 -0.18
CA VAL A 46 -3.90 4.97 0.71
C VAL A 46 -4.93 3.87 0.45
N LEU A 47 -5.28 3.61 -0.81
CA LEU A 47 -6.25 2.55 -1.15
C LEU A 47 -5.77 1.18 -0.70
N ILE A 48 -4.49 0.87 -0.85
CA ILE A 48 -3.89 -0.39 -0.39
C ILE A 48 -4.04 -0.52 1.12
N GLU A 49 -3.73 0.52 1.90
CA GLU A 49 -3.86 0.49 3.35
C GLU A 49 -5.32 0.31 3.78
N THR A 50 -6.25 1.08 3.21
CA THR A 50 -7.68 0.99 3.52
C THR A 50 -8.27 -0.38 3.15
N ASN A 51 -7.95 -0.91 1.97
CA ASN A 51 -8.49 -2.19 1.51
C ASN A 51 -7.79 -3.41 2.11
N SER A 52 -6.64 -3.21 2.75
CA SER A 52 -5.93 -4.26 3.50
C SER A 52 -6.21 -4.20 5.01
N ASP A 53 -7.15 -3.36 5.43
CA ASP A 53 -7.50 -3.13 6.84
C ASP A 53 -6.26 -2.78 7.70
N GLY A 54 -5.31 -2.05 7.12
CA GLY A 54 -4.05 -1.68 7.77
C GLY A 54 -2.97 -2.77 7.77
N ALA A 55 -3.20 -3.95 7.17
CA ALA A 55 -2.18 -4.99 7.04
C ALA A 55 -0.97 -4.53 6.20
N VAL A 56 -1.19 -3.60 5.26
CA VAL A 56 -0.12 -2.94 4.51
C VAL A 56 -0.21 -1.43 4.75
N SER A 57 0.72 -0.89 5.53
CA SER A 57 0.75 0.54 5.81
C SER A 57 1.45 1.34 4.70
N ARG A 58 1.04 2.60 4.54
CA ARG A 58 1.70 3.59 3.66
C ARG A 58 3.19 3.73 3.95
N LYS A 59 3.59 3.60 5.22
CA LYS A 59 4.99 3.60 5.69
C LYS A 59 5.80 2.44 5.12
N ASP A 60 5.21 1.24 5.02
CA ASP A 60 5.85 0.06 4.40
C ASP A 60 6.02 0.20 2.88
N LEU A 61 5.12 0.96 2.25
CA LEU A 61 5.15 1.24 0.81
C LEU A 61 6.14 2.36 0.47
N HIS A 62 6.30 3.34 1.36
CA HIS A 62 7.16 4.52 1.18
C HIS A 62 8.08 4.75 2.38
N PRO A 63 9.04 3.85 2.68
CA PRO A 63 9.88 4.00 3.87
C PRO A 63 10.71 5.29 3.88
N ASP A 64 11.13 5.78 2.70
CA ASP A 64 11.99 6.97 2.58
C ASP A 64 11.21 8.30 2.46
N ASP A 65 10.03 8.29 1.83
CA ASP A 65 9.33 9.53 1.44
C ASP A 65 7.99 9.73 2.18
N TRP A 66 7.52 8.78 2.99
CA TRP A 66 6.17 8.85 3.58
C TRP A 66 5.93 10.12 4.40
N GLN A 67 6.95 10.67 5.06
CA GLN A 67 6.82 11.90 5.87
C GLN A 67 6.54 13.14 5.02
N GLY A 68 7.05 13.20 3.80
CA GLY A 68 6.79 14.30 2.88
C GLY A 68 5.46 14.14 2.13
N ILE A 69 5.02 12.90 1.93
CA ILE A 69 3.77 12.58 1.23
C ILE A 69 2.56 12.72 2.17
N TRP A 70 2.68 12.22 3.40
CA TRP A 70 1.64 12.29 4.42
C TRP A 70 2.18 12.92 5.71
N PRO A 71 2.50 14.23 5.69
CA PRO A 71 2.99 14.94 6.87
C PRO A 71 1.98 14.90 8.04
N GLU A 72 0.68 14.74 7.74
CA GLU A 72 -0.36 14.57 8.76
C GLU A 72 -0.17 13.34 9.65
N LEU A 73 0.52 12.29 9.16
CA LEU A 73 0.83 11.10 9.97
C LEU A 73 1.95 11.33 10.99
N ASN A 74 2.74 12.39 10.82
CA ASN A 74 3.79 12.76 11.76
C ASN A 74 3.26 13.66 12.89
N SER A 75 2.21 14.42 12.60
CA SER A 75 1.56 15.30 13.57
C SER A 75 0.37 14.61 14.24
N MET A 76 0.65 13.57 15.02
CA MET A 76 -0.27 13.20 16.10
C MET A 76 -0.04 14.18 17.26
N ILE A 77 -0.44 15.44 17.08
CA ILE A 77 -0.69 16.34 18.19
C ILE A 77 -2.20 16.27 18.41
N PRO A 78 -2.70 15.65 19.50
CA PRO A 78 -4.10 15.80 19.84
C PRO A 78 -4.33 17.29 20.07
N ALA A 79 -5.23 17.89 19.30
CA ALA A 79 -5.77 19.20 19.64
C ALA A 79 -6.37 19.06 21.04
N ALA A 80 -5.77 19.78 21.98
CA ALA A 80 -6.21 19.92 23.36
C ALA A 80 -7.61 20.53 23.45
#